data_AF-A0A7Z7IS81-F1
#
_entry.id   AF-A0A7Z7IS81-F1
#
_cell.length_a   1.000
_cell.length_b   1.000
_cell.length_c   1.000
_cell.angle_alpha   90.00
_cell.angle_beta   90.00
_cell.angle_gamma   90.00
#
_symmetry.space_group_name_H-M   'P 1'
#
loop_
_entity.id
_entity.type
_entity.pdbx_description
1 polymer ?
#
loop_
_entity_poly.entity_id
_entity_poly.type
_entity_poly.pdbx_seq_one_letter_code
_entity_poly.pdbx_strand_id
1 'polypeptide(L)'
;MEYAIAQARRRGDRAEVRSLYRRLHSLPSQDPNDPGYRRLRYCRYADDTLLGFVGPKVEAEQIKARLAAFLRDDLALSLSPDKTQITHARSQRARFLGYEITVASSDRRTRRPTATDRRNRRSVNGTVVLHVPASVIATKGAPYLVRGKPGCRNPMVNEADYNIVGRFGAEYRGIVQYYLLAGDVFRLHRLRWIMETSMLKTLARKHRSSVSKMAARHKAKLVTPHGPRTCFEASVERAGRNPLVARFGGIPLKRRKGAVLTDRVQIGPIYPNKELIHRLQTGKCELCKRTDSISVHHVRSLAALTQPGRTQPTWAQVMAQRRRKSLVVCGACHDLIHGHTAAPLT
;
A
#
# COMPACT_ATOMS: atom_id res chain seq x y z
N MET A 1 -38.98 -20.31 -18.48
CA MET A 1 -38.12 -20.81 -17.37
C MET A 1 -38.67 -20.44 -15.99
N GLU A 2 -39.07 -19.19 -15.74
CA GLU A 2 -39.58 -18.77 -14.42
C GLU A 2 -40.86 -19.52 -14.00
N TYR A 3 -41.78 -19.79 -14.94
CA TYR A 3 -42.98 -20.60 -14.71
C TYR A 3 -42.67 -22.05 -14.26
N ALA A 4 -41.71 -22.71 -14.91
CA ALA A 4 -41.28 -24.07 -14.56
C ALA A 4 -40.65 -24.11 -13.15
N ILE A 5 -39.90 -23.09 -12.76
CA ILE A 5 -39.34 -22.96 -11.41
C ILE A 5 -40.45 -22.78 -10.36
N ALA A 6 -41.48 -22.00 -10.67
CA ALA A 6 -42.62 -21.81 -9.78
C ALA A 6 -43.43 -23.11 -9.59
N GLN A 7 -43.62 -23.89 -10.66
CA GLN A 7 -44.26 -25.20 -10.62
C GLN A 7 -43.46 -26.22 -9.79
N ALA A 8 -42.16 -26.34 -10.02
CA ALA A 8 -41.28 -27.24 -9.26
C ALA A 8 -41.22 -26.87 -7.75
N ARG A 9 -41.31 -25.57 -7.41
CA ARG A 9 -41.44 -25.12 -6.01
C ARG A 9 -42.75 -25.56 -5.36
N ARG A 10 -43.87 -25.50 -6.08
CA ARG A 10 -45.18 -25.97 -5.56
C ARG A 10 -45.20 -27.47 -5.32
N ARG A 11 -44.47 -28.25 -6.14
CA ARG A 11 -44.30 -29.70 -5.98
C ARG A 11 -43.29 -30.11 -4.91
N GLY A 12 -42.56 -29.16 -4.32
CA GLY A 12 -41.54 -29.44 -3.29
C GLY A 12 -40.23 -30.04 -3.83
N ASP A 13 -40.06 -30.18 -5.15
CA ASP A 13 -38.87 -30.80 -5.74
C ASP A 13 -37.66 -29.84 -5.73
N ARG A 14 -36.81 -29.99 -4.72
CA ARG A 14 -35.58 -29.21 -4.55
C ARG A 14 -34.49 -29.55 -5.57
N ALA A 15 -34.53 -30.73 -6.20
CA ALA A 15 -33.54 -31.13 -7.20
C ALA A 15 -33.85 -30.48 -8.56
N GLU A 16 -35.11 -30.52 -8.97
CA GLU A 16 -35.60 -29.88 -10.20
C GLU A 16 -35.45 -28.35 -10.13
N VAL A 17 -35.77 -27.74 -8.98
CA VAL A 17 -35.53 -26.30 -8.79
C VAL A 17 -34.04 -25.94 -8.94
N ARG A 18 -33.12 -26.80 -8.46
CA ARG A 18 -31.66 -26.57 -8.61
C ARG A 18 -31.18 -26.73 -10.05
N SER A 19 -31.70 -27.67 -10.82
CA SER A 19 -31.34 -27.85 -12.23
C SER A 19 -31.87 -26.69 -13.09
N LEU A 20 -33.12 -26.29 -12.89
CA LEU A 20 -33.73 -25.17 -13.58
C LEU A 20 -33.01 -23.84 -13.29
N TYR A 21 -32.56 -23.63 -12.05
CA TYR A 21 -31.72 -22.46 -11.74
C TYR A 21 -30.33 -22.53 -12.39
N ARG A 22 -29.70 -23.70 -12.50
CA ARG A 22 -28.43 -23.84 -13.25
C ARG A 22 -28.61 -23.46 -14.71
N ARG A 23 -29.71 -23.90 -15.35
CA ARG A 23 -30.03 -23.57 -16.75
C ARG A 23 -30.42 -22.11 -16.93
N LEU A 24 -31.19 -21.51 -16.01
CA LEU A 24 -31.46 -20.07 -16.02
C LEU A 24 -30.17 -19.25 -15.87
N HIS A 25 -29.21 -19.76 -15.09
CA HIS A 25 -27.91 -19.15 -14.91
C HIS A 25 -26.90 -19.42 -16.05
N SER A 26 -27.24 -20.16 -17.10
CA SER A 26 -26.40 -20.23 -18.31
C SER A 26 -26.86 -19.24 -19.40
N LEU A 27 -28.13 -18.83 -19.40
CA LEU A 27 -28.72 -18.00 -20.48
C LEU A 27 -28.49 -16.48 -20.30
N PRO A 28 -27.88 -15.74 -21.23
CA PRO A 28 -27.67 -14.31 -21.07
C PRO A 28 -29.00 -13.54 -20.90
N SER A 29 -29.01 -12.53 -20.02
CA SER A 29 -30.23 -11.77 -19.69
C SER A 29 -30.52 -10.62 -20.67
N GLN A 30 -29.55 -10.25 -21.49
CA GLN A 30 -29.66 -9.25 -22.55
C GLN A 30 -28.99 -9.84 -23.79
N ASP A 31 -29.42 -9.38 -24.97
CA ASP A 31 -28.68 -9.64 -26.21
C ASP A 31 -27.35 -8.87 -26.17
N PRO A 32 -26.20 -9.55 -26.10
CA PRO A 32 -24.90 -8.91 -26.15
C PRO A 32 -24.49 -8.54 -27.58
N ASN A 33 -25.16 -9.12 -28.59
CA ASN A 33 -24.79 -9.07 -30.00
C ASN A 33 -25.87 -8.38 -30.84
N ASP A 34 -26.47 -7.32 -30.31
CA ASP A 34 -27.41 -6.49 -31.08
C ASP A 34 -26.64 -5.79 -32.23
N PRO A 35 -26.92 -6.12 -33.51
CA PRO A 35 -26.24 -5.53 -34.65
C PRO A 35 -26.59 -4.04 -34.84
N GLY A 36 -27.72 -3.57 -34.29
CA GLY A 36 -28.19 -2.18 -34.39
C GLY A 36 -27.64 -1.24 -33.31
N TYR A 37 -26.98 -1.76 -32.26
CA TYR A 37 -26.48 -0.94 -31.16
C TYR A 37 -25.07 -1.32 -30.73
N ARG A 38 -24.08 -0.56 -31.23
CA ARG A 38 -22.68 -0.71 -30.85
C ARG A 38 -22.40 -0.01 -29.52
N ARG A 39 -22.01 -0.79 -28.51
CA ARG A 39 -21.64 -0.28 -27.19
C ARG A 39 -20.15 0.02 -27.16
N LEU A 40 -19.80 1.28 -27.43
CA LEU A 40 -18.44 1.81 -27.26
C LEU A 40 -18.37 2.65 -25.99
N ARG A 41 -17.35 2.42 -25.16
CA ARG A 41 -17.00 3.26 -24.02
C ARG A 41 -15.57 3.73 -24.17
N TYR A 42 -15.35 5.00 -23.91
CA TYR A 42 -14.03 5.63 -23.98
C TYR A 42 -13.65 6.20 -22.62
N CYS A 43 -12.40 5.99 -22.22
CA CYS A 43 -11.81 6.59 -21.03
C CYS A 43 -10.37 6.99 -21.37
N ARG A 44 -9.98 8.21 -21.03
CA ARG A 44 -8.61 8.71 -21.21
C ARG A 44 -8.09 9.32 -19.93
N TYR A 45 -6.83 9.04 -19.62
CA TYR A 45 -6.09 9.64 -18.53
C TYR A 45 -4.69 9.99 -19.02
N ALA A 46 -4.42 11.29 -19.21
CA ALA A 46 -3.22 11.79 -19.89
C ALA A 46 -3.00 11.08 -21.24
N ASP A 47 -1.94 10.28 -21.34
CA ASP A 47 -1.55 9.54 -22.55
C ASP A 47 -2.20 8.14 -22.63
N ASP A 48 -2.71 7.62 -21.52
CA ASP A 48 -3.32 6.29 -21.47
C ASP A 48 -4.80 6.35 -21.90
N THR A 49 -5.14 5.65 -22.97
CA THR A 49 -6.52 5.52 -23.49
C THR A 49 -7.04 4.09 -23.34
N LEU A 50 -8.27 3.94 -22.87
CA LEU A 50 -9.00 2.68 -22.78
C LEU A 50 -10.29 2.76 -23.58
N LEU A 51 -10.48 1.78 -24.47
CA LEU A 51 -11.71 1.60 -25.25
C LEU A 51 -12.36 0.27 -24.87
N GLY A 52 -13.59 0.34 -24.38
CA GLY A 52 -14.46 -0.81 -24.16
C GLY A 52 -15.38 -0.97 -25.35
N PHE A 53 -15.21 -2.05 -26.12
CA PHE A 53 -16.01 -2.35 -27.30
C PHE A 53 -16.75 -3.68 -27.13
N VAL A 54 -18.03 -3.70 -27.49
CA VAL A 54 -18.84 -4.91 -27.57
C VAL A 54 -19.13 -5.20 -29.04
N GLY A 55 -18.46 -6.21 -29.60
CA GLY A 55 -18.58 -6.59 -31.00
C GLY A 55 -17.49 -7.60 -31.41
N PRO A 56 -17.44 -7.96 -32.70
CA PRO A 56 -16.46 -8.90 -33.21
C PRO A 56 -15.04 -8.29 -33.19
N LYS A 57 -14.03 -9.16 -33.09
CA LYS A 57 -12.62 -8.73 -33.02
C LYS A 57 -12.17 -7.96 -34.27
N VAL A 58 -12.68 -8.34 -35.44
CA VAL A 58 -12.35 -7.70 -36.73
C VAL A 58 -12.71 -6.21 -36.72
N GLU A 59 -13.87 -5.85 -36.17
CA GLU A 59 -14.27 -4.44 -36.03
C GLU A 59 -13.35 -3.69 -35.04
N ALA A 60 -12.92 -4.34 -33.96
CA ALA A 60 -11.97 -3.73 -33.03
C ALA A 60 -10.61 -3.44 -33.69
N GLU A 61 -10.16 -4.32 -34.60
CA GLU A 61 -8.95 -4.12 -35.39
C GLU A 61 -9.10 -2.96 -36.39
N GLN A 62 -10.26 -2.83 -37.02
CA GLN A 62 -10.58 -1.68 -37.89
C GLN A 62 -10.59 -0.35 -37.10
N ILE A 63 -11.19 -0.34 -35.90
CA ILE A 63 -11.18 0.84 -35.02
C ILE A 63 -9.74 1.20 -34.65
N LYS A 64 -8.90 0.21 -34.32
CA LYS A 64 -7.47 0.44 -34.03
C LYS A 64 -6.74 1.05 -35.24
N ALA A 65 -6.98 0.55 -36.44
CA ALA A 65 -6.35 1.06 -37.66
C ALA A 65 -6.76 2.51 -37.94
N ARG A 66 -8.06 2.83 -37.82
CA ARG A 66 -8.57 4.20 -38.00
C ARG A 66 -8.00 5.19 -36.97
N LEU A 67 -7.91 4.78 -35.70
CA LEU A 67 -7.28 5.59 -34.66
C LEU A 67 -5.79 5.80 -34.90
N ALA A 68 -5.08 4.80 -35.42
CA ALA A 68 -3.68 4.92 -35.76
C ALA A 68 -3.44 5.89 -36.93
N ALA A 69 -4.32 5.90 -37.93
CA ALA A 69 -4.28 6.88 -39.02
C ALA A 69 -4.53 8.31 -38.48
N PHE A 70 -5.63 8.53 -37.75
CA PHE A 70 -5.95 9.82 -37.14
C PHE A 70 -4.82 10.38 -36.26
N LEU A 71 -4.21 9.54 -35.42
CA LEU A 71 -3.10 9.98 -34.56
C LEU A 71 -1.86 10.37 -35.36
N ARG A 72 -1.57 9.70 -36.47
CA ARG A 72 -0.41 10.02 -37.32
C ARG A 72 -0.67 11.25 -38.19
N ASP A 73 -1.84 11.31 -38.83
CA ASP A 73 -2.12 12.26 -39.90
C ASP A 73 -2.50 13.64 -39.31
N ASP A 74 -3.34 13.68 -38.27
CA ASP A 74 -3.84 14.95 -37.69
C ASP A 74 -3.02 15.43 -36.49
N LEU A 75 -2.45 14.50 -35.71
CA LEU A 75 -1.77 14.81 -34.44
C LEU A 75 -0.26 14.59 -34.49
N ALA A 76 0.28 14.04 -35.59
CA ALA A 76 1.70 13.70 -35.75
C ALA A 76 2.27 12.82 -34.61
N LEU A 77 1.44 11.96 -34.02
CA LEU A 77 1.80 11.05 -32.94
C LEU A 77 1.87 9.60 -33.42
N SER A 78 2.95 8.90 -33.11
CA SER A 78 3.10 7.47 -33.41
C SER A 78 2.48 6.60 -32.32
N LEU A 79 1.52 5.75 -32.70
CA LEU A 79 0.97 4.73 -31.80
C LEU A 79 1.98 3.59 -31.59
N SER A 80 2.36 3.28 -30.34
CA SER A 80 3.19 2.11 -30.06
C SER A 80 2.37 0.81 -30.23
N PRO A 81 2.74 -0.08 -31.16
CA PRO A 81 2.00 -1.33 -31.39
C PRO A 81 2.08 -2.28 -30.20
N ASP A 82 3.22 -2.31 -29.51
CA ASP A 82 3.47 -3.21 -28.37
C ASP A 82 2.63 -2.88 -27.14
N LYS A 83 2.31 -1.59 -26.96
CA LYS A 83 1.46 -1.10 -25.86
C LYS A 83 -0.03 -1.29 -26.15
N THR A 84 -0.43 -1.36 -27.43
CA THR A 84 -1.84 -1.34 -27.84
C THR A 84 -2.38 -2.74 -28.10
N GLN A 85 -2.72 -3.44 -27.02
CA GLN A 85 -3.20 -4.82 -27.07
C GLN A 85 -4.73 -4.87 -27.09
N ILE A 86 -5.28 -5.65 -28.04
CA ILE A 86 -6.72 -5.98 -28.07
C ILE A 86 -6.90 -7.26 -27.26
N THR A 87 -7.42 -7.12 -26.04
CA THR A 87 -7.67 -8.26 -25.14
C THR A 87 -9.16 -8.53 -25.01
N HIS A 88 -9.56 -9.80 -25.06
CA HIS A 88 -10.96 -10.17 -24.83
C HIS A 88 -11.27 -10.14 -23.32
N ALA A 89 -12.11 -9.19 -22.90
CA ALA A 89 -12.28 -8.82 -21.49
C ALA A 89 -12.90 -9.90 -20.57
N ARG A 90 -13.44 -11.00 -21.11
CA ARG A 90 -13.90 -12.16 -20.32
C ARG A 90 -12.83 -13.21 -20.07
N SER A 91 -11.87 -13.36 -20.98
CA SER A 91 -10.84 -14.40 -20.92
C SER A 91 -9.50 -13.87 -20.41
N GLN A 92 -9.19 -12.61 -20.70
CA GLN A 92 -7.94 -11.97 -20.32
C GLN A 92 -8.20 -10.72 -19.48
N ARG A 93 -7.17 -10.32 -18.72
CA ARG A 93 -7.20 -9.11 -17.89
C ARG A 93 -6.45 -8.00 -18.62
N ALA A 94 -7.15 -6.90 -18.91
CA ALA A 94 -6.50 -5.69 -19.41
C ALA A 94 -5.85 -4.94 -18.24
N ARG A 95 -4.72 -4.26 -18.47
CA ARG A 95 -4.12 -3.37 -17.46
C ARG A 95 -4.36 -1.91 -17.84
N PHE A 96 -4.83 -1.12 -16.89
CA PHE A 96 -5.05 0.31 -17.08
C PHE A 96 -4.89 1.04 -15.75
N LEU A 97 -4.05 2.08 -15.72
CA LEU A 97 -3.75 2.87 -14.51
C LEU A 97 -3.47 1.98 -13.28
N GLY A 98 -2.57 1.01 -13.41
CA GLY A 98 -2.21 0.11 -12.31
C GLY A 98 -3.28 -0.90 -11.88
N TYR A 99 -4.49 -0.88 -12.45
CA TYR A 99 -5.54 -1.86 -12.21
C TYR A 99 -5.55 -2.96 -13.26
N GLU A 100 -6.00 -4.15 -12.86
CA GLU A 100 -6.44 -5.19 -13.78
C GLU A 100 -7.95 -5.08 -13.99
N ILE A 101 -8.38 -4.98 -15.24
CA ILE A 101 -9.79 -4.83 -15.63
C ILE A 101 -10.27 -6.16 -16.22
N THR A 102 -11.40 -6.64 -15.70
CA THR A 102 -12.14 -7.77 -16.29
C THR A 102 -13.60 -7.42 -16.42
N VAL A 103 -14.29 -8.09 -17.34
CA VAL A 103 -15.76 -8.11 -17.37
C VAL A 103 -16.19 -9.33 -16.60
N ALA A 104 -16.96 -9.14 -15.53
CA ALA A 104 -17.49 -10.25 -14.77
C ALA A 104 -18.42 -11.08 -15.66
N SER A 105 -18.07 -12.35 -15.81
CA SER A 105 -18.93 -13.39 -16.36
C SER A 105 -18.94 -14.54 -15.35
N SER A 106 -19.95 -14.54 -14.48
CA SER A 106 -20.15 -15.61 -13.50
C SER A 106 -21.52 -16.22 -13.74
N ASP A 107 -21.52 -17.52 -14.05
CA ASP A 107 -22.73 -18.34 -14.07
C ASP A 107 -23.14 -18.77 -12.65
N ARG A 108 -22.32 -18.43 -11.64
CA ARG A 108 -22.67 -18.61 -10.24
C ARG A 108 -23.49 -17.43 -9.72
N ARG A 109 -24.46 -17.79 -8.88
CA ARG A 109 -25.29 -16.88 -8.11
C ARG A 109 -24.43 -15.97 -7.24
N THR A 110 -24.60 -14.66 -7.37
CA THR A 110 -23.81 -13.63 -6.67
C THR A 110 -24.50 -13.07 -5.42
N ARG A 111 -25.82 -13.21 -5.29
CA ARG A 111 -26.59 -12.75 -4.12
C ARG A 111 -27.69 -13.76 -3.75
N ARG A 112 -27.94 -13.97 -2.45
CA ARG A 112 -29.10 -14.74 -1.98
C ARG A 112 -30.36 -13.88 -2.10
N PRO A 113 -31.52 -14.46 -2.51
CA PRO A 113 -32.79 -13.75 -2.47
C PRO A 113 -33.04 -13.18 -1.06
N THR A 114 -33.57 -11.96 -1.01
CA THR A 114 -33.92 -11.25 0.22
C THR A 114 -35.44 -11.18 0.33
N ALA A 115 -35.98 -10.82 1.50
CA ALA A 115 -37.44 -10.73 1.68
C ALA A 115 -38.11 -9.77 0.68
N THR A 116 -37.42 -8.68 0.33
CA THR A 116 -37.83 -7.66 -0.64
C THR A 116 -37.52 -8.02 -2.10
N ASP A 117 -36.50 -8.84 -2.35
CA ASP A 117 -36.18 -9.33 -3.69
C ASP A 117 -36.04 -10.85 -3.70
N ARG A 118 -37.17 -11.51 -3.96
CA ARG A 118 -37.29 -12.97 -4.10
C ARG A 118 -36.71 -13.50 -5.41
N ARG A 119 -36.26 -12.62 -6.31
CA ARG A 119 -35.76 -13.01 -7.64
C ARG A 119 -34.33 -13.53 -7.50
N ASN A 120 -34.14 -14.79 -7.85
CA ASN A 120 -32.84 -15.45 -7.84
C ASN A 120 -32.08 -15.13 -9.15
N ARG A 121 -31.68 -13.86 -9.32
CA ARG A 121 -31.02 -13.35 -10.53
C ARG A 121 -29.49 -13.33 -10.39
N ARG A 122 -28.81 -13.44 -11.53
CA ARG A 122 -27.39 -13.05 -11.66
C ARG A 122 -27.32 -11.52 -11.66
N SER A 123 -26.42 -10.94 -10.86
CA SER A 123 -26.36 -9.47 -10.71
C SER A 123 -25.11 -8.83 -11.28
N VAL A 124 -24.16 -9.59 -11.85
CA VAL A 124 -22.80 -9.08 -12.13
C VAL A 124 -22.36 -9.31 -13.58
N ASN A 125 -23.11 -10.06 -14.38
CA ASN A 125 -22.72 -10.33 -15.77
C ASN A 125 -22.68 -9.04 -16.61
N GLY A 126 -21.56 -8.82 -17.31
CA GLY A 126 -21.34 -7.63 -18.13
C GLY A 126 -20.86 -6.41 -17.34
N THR A 127 -20.71 -6.51 -16.02
CA THR A 127 -20.18 -5.41 -15.20
C THR A 127 -18.65 -5.41 -15.24
N VAL A 128 -18.07 -4.23 -15.46
CA VAL A 128 -16.62 -4.03 -15.36
C VAL A 128 -16.19 -4.15 -13.90
N VAL A 129 -15.22 -5.02 -13.63
CA VAL A 129 -14.64 -5.26 -12.31
C VAL A 129 -13.15 -4.93 -12.35
N LEU A 130 -12.74 -4.12 -11.38
CA LEU A 130 -11.34 -3.79 -11.16
C LEU A 130 -10.72 -4.78 -10.17
N HIS A 131 -9.48 -5.13 -10.43
CA HIS A 131 -8.69 -6.07 -9.65
C HIS A 131 -7.34 -5.46 -9.26
N VAL A 132 -6.84 -5.86 -8.10
CA VAL A 132 -5.46 -5.59 -7.69
C VAL A 132 -4.53 -6.59 -8.41
N PRO A 133 -3.57 -6.11 -9.23
CA PRO A 133 -2.61 -6.99 -9.88
C PRO A 133 -1.72 -7.71 -8.87
N ALA A 134 -1.43 -8.99 -9.13
CA ALA A 134 -0.52 -9.77 -8.27
C ALA A 134 0.92 -9.20 -8.29
N SER A 135 1.32 -8.63 -9.43
CA SER A 135 2.62 -7.97 -9.60
C SER A 135 2.82 -6.80 -8.64
N VAL A 136 1.76 -6.07 -8.29
CA VAL A 136 1.82 -4.95 -7.35
C VAL A 136 2.16 -5.45 -5.94
N ILE A 137 1.54 -6.54 -5.51
CA ILE A 137 1.81 -7.14 -4.19
C ILE A 137 3.25 -7.65 -4.13
N ALA A 138 3.74 -8.28 -5.20
CA ALA A 138 5.12 -8.73 -5.29
C ALA A 138 6.10 -7.55 -5.27
N THR A 139 5.90 -6.56 -6.13
CA THR A 139 6.79 -5.39 -6.27
C THR A 139 6.83 -4.54 -5.00
N LYS A 140 5.66 -4.24 -4.41
CA LYS A 140 5.58 -3.44 -3.18
C LYS A 140 5.98 -4.25 -1.94
N GLY A 141 5.88 -5.58 -1.99
CA GLY A 141 6.35 -6.47 -0.93
C GLY A 141 7.86 -6.73 -0.96
N ALA A 142 8.50 -6.71 -2.13
CA ALA A 142 9.91 -7.06 -2.30
C ALA A 142 10.88 -6.30 -1.37
N PRO A 143 10.76 -4.98 -1.14
CA PRO A 143 11.65 -4.24 -0.24
C PRO A 143 11.60 -4.70 1.23
N TYR A 144 10.55 -5.44 1.60
CA TYR A 144 10.30 -5.94 2.95
C TYR A 144 10.70 -7.41 3.12
N LEU A 145 11.11 -8.07 2.03
CA LEU A 145 11.49 -9.47 2.00
C LEU A 145 13.02 -9.60 1.95
N VAL A 146 13.56 -10.46 2.82
CA VAL A 146 14.96 -10.90 2.79
C VAL A 146 14.94 -12.41 2.60
N ARG A 147 15.52 -12.91 1.51
CA ARG A 147 15.48 -14.33 1.13
C ARG A 147 14.05 -14.90 1.10
N GLY A 148 13.11 -14.14 0.53
CA GLY A 148 11.70 -14.53 0.41
C GLY A 148 10.87 -14.49 1.71
N LYS A 149 11.47 -14.12 2.85
CA LYS A 149 10.77 -14.01 4.14
C LYS A 149 10.75 -12.55 4.61
N PRO A 150 9.70 -12.09 5.33
CA PRO A 150 9.70 -10.74 5.87
C PRO A 150 10.92 -10.50 6.76
N GLY A 151 11.73 -9.50 6.43
CA GLY A 151 13.01 -9.19 7.07
C GLY A 151 12.99 -7.87 7.82
N CYS A 152 13.99 -7.64 8.66
CA CYS A 152 14.22 -6.36 9.33
C CYS A 152 14.73 -5.32 8.32
N ARG A 153 14.22 -4.08 8.37
CA ARG A 153 14.78 -2.96 7.59
C ARG A 153 15.92 -2.30 8.37
N ASN A 154 17.14 -2.79 8.15
CA ASN A 154 18.35 -2.29 8.83
C ASN A 154 18.51 -0.75 8.83
N PRO A 155 18.22 -0.01 7.73
CA PRO A 155 18.36 1.45 7.74
C PRO A 155 17.45 2.17 8.74
N MET A 156 16.32 1.56 9.10
CA MET A 156 15.30 2.16 9.95
C MET A 156 15.44 1.77 11.44
N VAL A 157 16.33 0.83 11.78
CA VAL A 157 16.48 0.32 13.17
C VAL A 157 16.81 1.44 14.16
N ASN A 158 17.54 2.46 13.72
CA ASN A 158 17.98 3.56 14.57
C ASN A 158 16.98 4.73 14.60
N GLU A 159 15.89 4.68 13.82
CA GLU A 159 14.85 5.71 13.85
C GLU A 159 13.94 5.57 15.08
N ALA A 160 13.26 6.65 15.48
CA ALA A 160 12.25 6.62 16.55
C ALA A 160 11.09 5.65 16.21
N ASP A 161 10.47 5.04 17.23
CA ASP A 161 9.38 4.06 17.01
C ASP A 161 8.21 4.68 16.22
N TYR A 162 7.92 5.95 16.51
CA TYR A 162 6.96 6.77 15.77
C TYR A 162 7.28 6.86 14.27
N ASN A 163 8.54 7.10 13.90
CA ASN A 163 8.95 7.21 12.49
C ASN A 163 8.85 5.85 11.79
N ILE A 164 9.26 4.78 12.47
CA ILE A 164 9.17 3.41 11.95
C ILE A 164 7.69 3.07 11.65
N VAL A 165 6.81 3.17 12.64
CA VAL A 165 5.38 2.86 12.48
C VAL A 165 4.72 3.81 11.47
N GLY A 166 5.08 5.09 11.51
CA GLY A 166 4.52 6.13 10.64
C GLY A 166 4.82 5.89 9.18
N ARG A 167 6.07 5.55 8.85
CA ARG A 167 6.52 5.29 7.48
C ARG A 167 5.89 4.04 6.88
N PHE A 168 5.91 2.92 7.61
CA PHE A 168 5.19 1.70 7.19
C PHE A 168 3.70 1.96 7.03
N GLY A 169 3.11 2.74 7.94
CA GLY A 169 1.70 3.11 7.91
C GLY A 169 1.33 3.96 6.70
N ALA A 170 2.17 4.94 6.34
CA ALA A 170 1.99 5.80 5.17
C ALA A 170 2.07 5.03 3.87
N GLU A 171 3.13 4.24 3.68
CA GLU A 171 3.31 3.43 2.47
C GLU A 171 2.15 2.45 2.28
N TYR A 172 1.76 1.72 3.33
CA TYR A 172 0.64 0.78 3.27
C TYR A 172 -0.69 1.49 2.99
N ARG A 173 -0.94 2.63 3.67
CA ARG A 173 -2.16 3.40 3.49
C ARG A 173 -2.32 3.91 2.06
N GLY A 174 -1.27 4.46 1.47
CA GLY A 174 -1.30 4.96 0.09
C GLY A 174 -1.65 3.85 -0.90
N ILE A 175 -1.02 2.68 -0.77
CA ILE A 175 -1.32 1.52 -1.62
C ILE A 175 -2.77 1.07 -1.43
N VAL A 176 -3.23 0.90 -0.19
CA VAL A 176 -4.59 0.45 0.07
C VAL A 176 -5.60 1.43 -0.49
N GLN A 177 -5.45 2.73 -0.19
CA GLN A 177 -6.36 3.78 -0.67
C GLN A 177 -6.44 3.80 -2.19
N TYR A 178 -5.28 3.74 -2.86
CA TYR A 178 -5.24 3.70 -4.31
C TYR A 178 -6.05 2.55 -4.88
N TYR A 179 -5.97 1.35 -4.29
CA TYR A 179 -6.63 0.14 -4.78
C TYR A 179 -8.04 -0.13 -4.19
N LEU A 180 -8.58 0.74 -3.31
CA LEU A 180 -9.88 0.52 -2.64
C LEU A 180 -11.07 0.36 -3.61
N LEU A 181 -10.93 0.77 -4.87
CA LEU A 181 -11.97 0.62 -5.89
C LEU A 181 -12.10 -0.83 -6.41
N ALA A 182 -11.06 -1.65 -6.23
CA ALA A 182 -11.02 -3.04 -6.67
C ALA A 182 -12.07 -3.92 -5.96
N GLY A 183 -12.54 -4.97 -6.65
CA GLY A 183 -13.42 -5.99 -6.06
C GLY A 183 -12.67 -6.92 -5.10
N ASP A 184 -11.37 -7.12 -5.32
CA ASP A 184 -10.53 -8.09 -4.62
C ASP A 184 -9.48 -7.43 -3.71
N VAL A 185 -9.82 -6.28 -3.13
CA VAL A 185 -8.96 -5.52 -2.17
C VAL A 185 -8.45 -6.41 -1.02
N PHE A 186 -9.18 -7.47 -0.67
CA PHE A 186 -8.75 -8.47 0.31
C PHE A 186 -7.38 -9.09 -0.02
N ARG A 187 -6.94 -9.11 -1.29
CA ARG A 187 -5.59 -9.58 -1.67
C ARG A 187 -4.48 -8.79 -0.97
N LEU A 188 -4.74 -7.52 -0.62
CA LEU A 188 -3.80 -6.69 0.14
C LEU A 188 -3.58 -7.17 1.58
N HIS A 189 -4.36 -8.14 2.08
CA HIS A 189 -4.04 -8.81 3.35
C HIS A 189 -2.65 -9.43 3.34
N ARG A 190 -2.20 -9.98 2.19
CA ARG A 190 -0.85 -10.53 2.07
C ARG A 190 0.21 -9.45 2.19
N LEU A 191 0.01 -8.31 1.52
CA LEU A 191 0.91 -7.17 1.63
C LEU A 191 0.97 -6.64 3.07
N ARG A 192 -0.20 -6.51 3.73
CA ARG A 192 -0.28 -6.15 5.14
C ARG A 192 0.57 -7.06 5.99
N TRP A 193 0.42 -8.38 5.85
CA TRP A 193 1.17 -9.36 6.64
C TRP A 193 2.69 -9.24 6.42
N ILE A 194 3.15 -9.05 5.18
CA ILE A 194 4.58 -8.85 4.86
C ILE A 194 5.11 -7.60 5.57
N MET A 195 4.43 -6.46 5.40
CA MET A 195 4.84 -5.18 5.97
C MET A 195 4.76 -5.18 7.50
N GLU A 196 3.69 -5.75 8.07
CA GLU A 196 3.48 -5.90 9.51
C GLU A 196 4.61 -6.70 10.15
N THR A 197 4.94 -7.86 9.58
CA THR A 197 6.01 -8.73 10.08
C THR A 197 7.38 -8.04 9.97
N SER A 198 7.65 -7.36 8.86
CA SER A 198 8.90 -6.61 8.66
C SER A 198 9.05 -5.43 9.64
N MET A 199 7.97 -4.68 9.87
CA MET A 199 7.92 -3.58 10.84
C MET A 199 8.23 -4.08 12.25
N LEU A 200 7.53 -5.14 12.70
CA LEU A 200 7.73 -5.71 14.03
C LEU A 200 9.13 -6.31 14.21
N LYS A 201 9.71 -6.93 13.17
CA LYS A 201 11.12 -7.38 13.19
C LYS A 201 12.10 -6.21 13.28
N THR A 202 11.77 -5.07 12.70
CA THR A 202 12.58 -3.83 12.79
C THR A 202 12.56 -3.28 14.22
N LEU A 203 11.38 -3.18 14.83
CA LEU A 203 11.23 -2.78 16.23
C LEU A 203 11.89 -3.78 17.20
N ALA A 204 11.74 -5.08 16.94
CA ALA A 204 12.33 -6.14 17.76
C ALA A 204 13.86 -6.05 17.77
N ARG A 205 14.47 -5.83 16.60
CA ARG A 205 15.92 -5.63 16.48
C ARG A 205 16.39 -4.37 17.22
N LYS A 206 15.63 -3.27 17.12
CA LYS A 206 15.94 -2.00 17.81
C LYS A 206 15.95 -2.18 19.33
N HIS A 207 14.90 -2.77 19.89
CA HIS A 207 14.72 -2.93 21.33
C HIS A 207 15.37 -4.19 21.90
N ARG A 208 16.15 -4.94 21.11
CA ARG A 208 16.75 -6.24 21.47
C ARG A 208 15.70 -7.18 22.11
N SER A 209 14.53 -7.24 21.50
CA SER A 209 13.36 -7.95 22.03
C SER A 209 12.77 -8.90 20.99
N SER A 210 11.71 -9.63 21.35
CA SER A 210 11.00 -10.52 20.43
C SER A 210 9.91 -9.77 19.65
N VAL A 211 9.58 -10.30 18.46
CA VAL A 211 8.48 -9.78 17.61
C VAL A 211 7.16 -9.77 18.39
N SER A 212 6.88 -10.80 19.18
CA SER A 212 5.66 -10.91 19.98
C SER A 212 5.58 -9.83 21.07
N LYS A 213 6.69 -9.51 21.74
CA LYS A 213 6.75 -8.43 22.74
C LYS A 213 6.50 -7.07 22.09
N MET A 214 7.10 -6.81 20.92
CA MET A 214 6.85 -5.57 20.17
C MET A 214 5.42 -5.48 19.64
N ALA A 215 4.86 -6.60 19.20
CA ALA A 215 3.48 -6.66 18.78
C ALA A 215 2.56 -6.29 19.94
N ALA A 216 2.74 -6.90 21.12
CA ALA A 216 1.95 -6.59 22.31
C ALA A 216 2.09 -5.12 22.73
N ARG A 217 3.33 -4.58 22.75
CA ARG A 217 3.61 -3.19 23.14
C ARG A 217 2.92 -2.16 22.26
N HIS A 218 2.90 -2.38 20.95
CA HIS A 218 2.38 -1.41 19.98
C HIS A 218 0.94 -1.70 19.53
N LYS A 219 0.33 -2.82 19.96
CA LYS A 219 -1.01 -3.20 19.54
C LYS A 219 -2.05 -2.25 20.11
N ALA A 220 -2.86 -1.67 19.23
CA ALA A 220 -4.02 -0.88 19.59
C ALA A 220 -5.26 -1.38 18.83
N LYS A 221 -6.44 -1.06 19.37
CA LYS A 221 -7.72 -1.29 18.68
C LYS A 221 -8.25 0.04 18.18
N LEU A 222 -8.44 0.14 16.87
CA LEU A 222 -9.10 1.29 16.25
C LEU A 222 -10.58 0.97 16.04
N VAL A 223 -11.46 1.81 16.56
CA VAL A 223 -12.89 1.75 16.26
C VAL A 223 -13.08 2.28 14.84
N THR A 224 -13.55 1.42 13.95
CA THR A 224 -13.95 1.81 12.59
C THR A 224 -15.47 1.71 12.46
N PRO A 225 -16.10 2.39 11.48
CA PRO A 225 -17.54 2.22 11.21
C PRO A 225 -17.96 0.78 10.88
N HIS A 226 -17.01 -0.15 10.71
CA HIS A 226 -17.24 -1.56 10.43
C HIS A 226 -16.72 -2.48 11.56
N GLY A 227 -16.60 -1.95 12.78
CA GLY A 227 -16.18 -2.67 13.97
C GLY A 227 -14.72 -2.39 14.39
N PRO A 228 -14.30 -2.91 15.55
CA PRO A 228 -12.93 -2.74 16.04
C PRO A 228 -11.93 -3.48 15.15
N ARG A 229 -10.80 -2.84 14.85
CA ARG A 229 -9.73 -3.40 14.04
C ARG A 229 -8.39 -3.28 14.76
N THR A 230 -7.61 -4.36 14.74
CA THR A 230 -6.25 -4.34 15.25
C THR A 230 -5.35 -3.49 14.35
N CYS A 231 -4.66 -2.55 14.98
CA CYS A 231 -3.64 -1.68 14.40
C CYS A 231 -2.42 -1.62 15.31
N PHE A 232 -1.33 -1.05 14.82
CA PHE A 232 -0.12 -0.81 15.60
C PHE A 232 0.14 0.68 15.67
N GLU A 233 0.35 1.18 16.89
CA GLU A 233 0.52 2.61 17.17
C GLU A 233 1.84 2.89 17.91
N ALA A 234 2.42 4.04 17.62
CA ALA A 234 3.52 4.61 18.37
C ALA A 234 3.25 6.10 18.55
N SER A 235 3.40 6.59 19.78
CA SER A 235 3.16 7.99 20.13
C SER A 235 4.45 8.71 20.53
N VAL A 236 4.50 10.01 20.26
CA VAL A 236 5.51 10.93 20.83
C VAL A 236 4.78 12.01 21.58
N GLU A 237 5.03 12.10 22.88
CA GLU A 237 4.50 13.16 23.73
C GLU A 237 5.15 14.50 23.39
N ARG A 238 4.36 15.57 23.49
CA ARG A 238 4.78 16.93 23.21
C ARG A 238 4.33 17.80 24.38
N ALA A 239 5.25 18.56 24.98
CA ALA A 239 4.91 19.49 26.04
C ALA A 239 3.86 20.50 25.54
N GLY A 240 2.69 20.53 26.18
CA GLY A 240 1.58 21.43 25.88
C GLY A 240 0.82 21.16 24.57
N ARG A 241 1.01 20.01 23.90
CA ARG A 241 0.29 19.65 22.66
C ARG A 241 -0.15 18.20 22.66
N ASN A 242 -1.19 17.90 21.87
CA ASN A 242 -1.63 16.53 21.66
C ASN A 242 -0.46 15.64 21.16
N PRO A 243 -0.34 14.41 21.68
CA PRO A 243 0.72 13.49 21.28
C PRO A 243 0.62 13.18 19.80
N LEU A 244 1.76 13.11 19.12
CA LEU A 244 1.80 12.64 17.75
C LEU A 244 1.62 11.13 17.73
N VAL A 245 0.57 10.65 17.06
CA VAL A 245 0.31 9.20 16.93
C VAL A 245 0.56 8.75 15.50
N ALA A 246 1.52 7.84 15.33
CA ALA A 246 1.76 7.11 14.09
C ALA A 246 0.98 5.79 14.13
N ARG A 247 0.37 5.43 13.00
CA ARG A 247 -0.50 4.24 12.90
C ARG A 247 -0.19 3.40 11.67
N PHE A 248 -0.06 2.08 11.87
CA PHE A 248 -0.03 1.07 10.82
C PHE A 248 -1.27 0.15 10.93
N GLY A 249 -1.92 -0.09 9.79
CA GLY A 249 -3.13 -0.91 9.72
C GLY A 249 -4.41 -0.15 10.06
N GLY A 250 -5.42 -0.84 10.58
CA GLY A 250 -6.73 -0.23 10.93
C GLY A 250 -7.61 0.16 9.73
N ILE A 251 -7.13 0.02 8.50
CA ILE A 251 -7.89 0.36 7.29
C ILE A 251 -8.80 -0.82 6.90
N PRO A 252 -10.12 -0.61 6.74
CA PRO A 252 -11.02 -1.67 6.28
C PRO A 252 -10.76 -1.96 4.80
N LEU A 253 -10.31 -3.18 4.50
CA LEU A 253 -10.15 -3.70 3.13
C LEU A 253 -11.51 -4.07 2.52
N LYS A 254 -12.38 -3.07 2.39
CA LYS A 254 -13.70 -3.18 1.76
C LYS A 254 -13.76 -2.24 0.57
N ARG A 255 -14.33 -2.70 -0.54
CA ARG A 255 -14.49 -1.89 -1.75
C ARG A 255 -15.26 -0.60 -1.43
N ARG A 256 -14.72 0.54 -1.84
CA ARG A 256 -15.38 1.86 -1.75
C ARG A 256 -15.36 2.51 -3.12
N LYS A 257 -16.55 2.78 -3.68
CA LYS A 257 -16.69 3.38 -5.01
C LYS A 257 -16.40 4.88 -5.03
N GLY A 258 -16.71 5.60 -3.95
CA GLY A 258 -16.40 7.02 -3.76
C GLY A 258 -15.20 7.23 -2.83
N ALA A 259 -14.12 6.46 -3.01
CA ALA A 259 -12.93 6.65 -2.20
C ALA A 259 -12.29 8.01 -2.54
N VAL A 260 -12.51 9.01 -1.68
CA VAL A 260 -11.69 10.23 -1.70
C VAL A 260 -10.29 9.79 -1.32
N LEU A 261 -9.35 9.88 -2.27
CA LEU A 261 -7.93 9.68 -2.00
C LEU A 261 -7.50 10.83 -1.10
N THR A 262 -7.59 10.61 0.22
CA THR A 262 -6.92 11.50 1.16
C THR A 262 -5.45 11.15 1.10
N ASP A 263 -4.78 11.72 0.10
CA ASP A 263 -3.33 11.71 -0.02
C ASP A 263 -2.79 12.64 1.07
N ARG A 264 -2.98 12.20 2.33
CA ARG A 264 -2.13 12.66 3.41
C ARG A 264 -0.79 12.07 3.03
N VAL A 265 -0.04 12.82 2.22
CA VAL A 265 1.40 12.78 2.24
C VAL A 265 1.70 12.97 3.72
N GLN A 266 1.93 11.85 4.42
CA GLN A 266 2.55 11.89 5.71
C GLN A 266 3.96 12.33 5.38
N ILE A 267 4.12 13.64 5.21
CA ILE A 267 5.35 14.37 5.42
C ILE A 267 5.57 14.36 6.95
N GLY A 268 5.53 13.18 7.59
CA GLY A 268 6.52 12.92 8.61
C GLY A 268 7.85 13.10 7.88
N PRO A 269 8.78 13.89 8.43
CA PRO A 269 9.72 14.69 7.64
C PRO A 269 10.29 13.85 6.49
N ILE A 270 9.94 14.22 5.24
CA ILE A 270 10.60 13.74 4.01
C ILE A 270 11.98 14.42 3.96
N TYR A 271 12.72 14.34 5.06
CA TYR A 271 14.02 14.92 5.23
C TYR A 271 14.69 14.10 6.33
N PRO A 272 15.47 13.06 5.98
CA PRO A 272 16.49 12.53 6.90
C PRO A 272 17.45 13.62 7.44
N ASN A 273 17.37 14.86 6.90
CA ASN A 273 18.30 15.96 7.12
C ASN A 273 17.88 16.94 8.25
N LYS A 274 16.63 16.92 8.74
CA LYS A 274 16.24 17.76 9.89
C LYS A 274 16.46 17.07 11.24
N GLU A 275 16.86 15.80 11.25
CA GLU A 275 17.18 15.10 12.49
C GLU A 275 18.32 15.80 13.24
N LEU A 276 19.38 16.22 12.53
CA LEU A 276 20.48 16.97 13.12
C LEU A 276 20.02 18.34 13.64
N ILE A 277 19.20 19.05 12.86
CA ILE A 277 18.65 20.35 13.25
C ILE A 277 17.77 20.20 14.50
N HIS A 278 16.92 19.18 14.57
CA HIS A 278 16.12 18.91 15.76
C HIS A 278 17.00 18.51 16.94
N ARG A 279 18.03 17.67 16.75
CA ARG A 279 18.96 17.28 17.82
C ARG A 279 19.71 18.49 18.38
N LEU A 280 20.12 19.41 17.51
CA LEU A 280 20.73 20.68 17.88
C LEU A 280 19.73 21.60 18.61
N GLN A 281 18.51 21.74 18.10
CA GLN A 281 17.43 22.54 18.73
C GLN A 281 16.95 21.97 20.07
N THR A 282 17.03 20.65 20.28
CA THR A 282 16.76 20.02 21.58
C THR A 282 17.72 20.55 22.65
N GLY A 283 18.90 21.04 22.24
CA GLY A 283 19.83 21.70 23.13
C GLY A 283 20.35 20.77 24.23
N LYS A 284 20.60 19.49 23.94
CA LYS A 284 21.15 18.52 24.91
C LYS A 284 22.32 17.74 24.33
N CYS A 285 23.40 17.66 25.09
CA CYS A 285 24.56 16.82 24.77
C CYS A 285 24.17 15.34 24.75
N GLU A 286 24.54 14.62 23.70
CA GLU A 286 24.16 13.21 23.53
C GLU A 286 25.06 12.24 24.32
N LEU A 287 26.16 12.74 24.90
CA LEU A 287 27.07 11.99 25.77
C LEU A 287 26.70 12.18 27.25
N CYS A 288 26.57 13.44 27.70
CA CYS A 288 26.41 13.77 29.12
C CYS A 288 25.08 14.46 29.48
N LYS A 289 24.20 14.70 28.50
CA LYS A 289 22.87 15.35 28.66
C LYS A 289 22.88 16.82 29.13
N ARG A 290 24.05 17.46 29.31
CA ARG A 290 24.17 18.89 29.63
C ARG A 290 23.68 19.77 28.48
N THR A 291 23.32 21.01 28.81
CA THR A 291 22.75 21.99 27.87
C THR A 291 23.73 23.09 27.46
N ASP A 292 24.96 23.05 27.97
CA ASP A 292 25.93 24.14 27.84
C ASP A 292 26.69 24.07 26.51
N SER A 293 26.87 25.23 25.86
CA SER A 293 27.74 25.45 24.68
C SER A 293 27.71 24.31 23.63
N ILE A 294 26.55 24.11 23.01
CA ILE A 294 26.31 22.94 22.16
C ILE A 294 26.86 23.12 20.76
N SER A 295 27.66 22.16 20.32
CA SER A 295 28.25 22.08 19.00
C SER A 295 27.97 20.73 18.34
N VAL A 296 28.17 20.67 17.02
CA VAL A 296 28.04 19.43 16.24
C VAL A 296 29.42 18.92 15.86
N HIS A 297 29.79 17.76 16.40
CA HIS A 297 30.99 17.04 15.98
C HIS A 297 30.69 16.19 14.74
N HIS A 298 31.50 16.34 13.68
CA HIS A 298 31.36 15.65 12.41
C HIS A 298 32.59 14.79 12.08
N VAL A 299 32.36 13.56 11.63
CA VAL A 299 33.43 12.62 11.23
C VAL A 299 33.32 12.29 9.74
N ARG A 300 34.47 12.22 9.06
CA ARG A 300 34.57 11.95 7.61
C ARG A 300 33.95 10.61 7.20
N SER A 301 34.23 9.53 7.94
CA SER A 301 33.68 8.20 7.68
C SER A 301 33.41 7.42 8.98
N LEU A 302 32.36 6.59 8.98
CA LEU A 302 32.07 5.69 10.11
C LEU A 302 33.09 4.56 10.21
N ALA A 303 33.66 4.14 9.08
CA ALA A 303 34.69 3.11 9.04
C ALA A 303 35.95 3.53 9.82
N ALA A 304 36.30 4.83 9.77
CA ALA A 304 37.44 5.37 10.52
C ALA A 304 37.28 5.27 12.05
N LEU A 305 36.06 5.12 12.58
CA LEU A 305 35.78 5.02 14.01
C LEU A 305 35.97 3.58 14.56
N THR A 306 36.04 2.59 13.67
CA THR A 306 36.16 1.17 13.99
C THR A 306 37.47 0.63 13.42
N GLN A 307 38.61 1.05 13.99
CA GLN A 307 39.90 0.42 13.70
C GLN A 307 40.08 -0.83 14.58
N PRO A 308 40.47 -1.99 14.01
CA PRO A 308 40.78 -3.18 14.80
C PRO A 308 41.98 -2.90 15.73
N GLY A 309 41.86 -3.21 17.02
CA GLY A 309 42.98 -3.12 17.97
C GLY A 309 43.04 -1.88 18.87
N ARG A 310 42.10 -0.92 18.77
CA ARG A 310 42.04 0.26 19.67
C ARG A 310 40.79 0.25 20.54
N THR A 311 40.93 0.51 21.83
CA THR A 311 39.79 0.79 22.74
C THR A 311 39.07 2.03 22.25
N GLN A 312 37.85 1.87 21.75
CA GLN A 312 37.09 2.97 21.18
C GLN A 312 36.63 3.91 22.29
N PRO A 313 36.87 5.22 22.18
CA PRO A 313 36.35 6.19 23.13
C PRO A 313 34.82 6.19 23.09
N THR A 314 34.18 6.54 24.21
CA THR A 314 32.73 6.47 24.40
C THR A 314 31.94 7.18 23.29
N TRP A 315 32.45 8.31 22.79
CA TRP A 315 31.83 9.04 21.69
C TRP A 315 31.83 8.28 20.36
N ALA A 316 32.93 7.58 20.04
CA ALA A 316 33.06 6.78 18.81
C ALA A 316 32.11 5.58 18.84
N GLN A 317 31.93 4.96 20.02
CA GLN A 317 30.97 3.87 20.22
C GLN A 317 29.52 4.35 19.99
N VAL A 318 29.16 5.53 20.50
CA VAL A 318 27.82 6.11 20.30
C VAL A 318 27.58 6.42 18.81
N MET A 319 28.56 6.98 18.11
CA MET A 319 28.46 7.25 16.66
C MET A 319 28.37 5.96 15.83
N ALA A 320 29.13 4.91 16.18
CA ALA A 320 29.12 3.62 15.53
C ALA A 320 27.79 2.87 15.74
N GLN A 321 27.24 2.89 16.97
CA GLN A 321 25.93 2.32 17.28
C GLN A 321 24.81 3.04 16.52
N ARG A 322 24.84 4.38 16.49
CA ARG A 322 23.87 5.19 15.75
C ARG A 322 24.05 5.12 14.24
N ARG A 323 25.23 4.71 13.75
CA ARG A 323 25.62 4.73 12.34
C ARG A 323 25.40 6.11 11.70
N ARG A 324 25.79 7.18 12.42
CA ARG A 324 25.68 8.57 11.95
C ARG A 324 27.02 9.28 12.05
N LYS A 325 27.35 10.08 11.04
CA LYS A 325 28.58 10.88 10.97
C LYS A 325 28.55 12.17 11.81
N SER A 326 27.46 12.42 12.52
CA SER A 326 27.24 13.64 13.32
C SER A 326 26.82 13.31 14.75
N LEU A 327 27.40 14.01 15.72
CA LEU A 327 27.14 13.89 17.15
C LEU A 327 26.94 15.29 17.75
N VAL A 328 25.87 15.48 18.52
CA VAL A 328 25.59 16.77 19.18
C VAL A 328 26.16 16.71 20.60
N VAL A 329 27.10 17.60 20.93
CA VAL A 329 27.88 17.56 22.18
C VAL A 329 27.99 18.94 22.80
N CYS A 330 28.18 19.02 24.12
CA CYS A 330 28.53 20.28 24.81
C CYS A 330 30.02 20.60 24.62
N GLY A 331 30.44 21.83 24.92
CA GLY A 331 31.83 22.28 24.81
C GLY A 331 32.83 21.33 25.48
N ALA A 332 32.61 20.99 26.76
CA ALA A 332 33.49 20.07 27.49
C ALA A 332 33.62 18.69 26.81
N CYS A 333 32.53 18.15 26.25
CA CYS A 333 32.58 16.89 25.51
C CYS A 333 33.23 17.06 24.13
N HIS A 334 33.06 18.23 23.49
CA HIS A 334 33.71 18.54 22.22
C HIS A 334 35.24 18.62 22.39
N ASP A 335 35.71 19.26 23.45
CA ASP A 335 37.14 19.38 23.76
C ASP A 335 37.77 18.02 24.07
N LEU A 336 37.06 17.17 24.82
CA LEU A 336 37.45 15.78 25.07
C LEU A 336 37.55 14.93 23.78
N ILE A 337 36.76 15.25 22.74
CA ILE A 337 36.83 14.56 21.44
C ILE A 337 38.05 15.02 20.65
N HIS A 338 38.40 16.31 20.74
CA HIS A 338 39.53 16.91 20.03
C HIS A 338 40.87 16.81 20.80
N GLY A 339 40.87 16.30 22.03
CA GLY A 339 42.08 16.12 22.84
C GLY A 339 42.60 17.42 23.46
N HIS A 340 41.78 18.46 23.52
CA HIS A 340 42.11 19.67 24.27
C HIS A 340 41.76 19.44 25.73
N THR A 341 42.75 19.58 26.62
CA THR A 341 42.56 19.60 28.06
C THR A 341 41.53 20.68 28.39
N ALA A 342 40.39 20.29 28.95
CA ALA A 342 39.34 21.23 29.32
C ALA A 342 39.93 22.30 30.25
N ALA A 343 39.95 23.56 29.82
CA ALA A 343 40.26 24.66 30.71
C ALA A 343 39.13 24.76 31.75
N PRO A 344 39.43 24.75 33.06
CA PRO A 344 38.40 24.90 34.08
C PRO A 344 37.76 26.29 33.91
N LEU A 345 36.44 26.32 33.82
CA LEU A 345 35.67 27.56 33.89
C LEU A 345 35.77 28.06 35.35
N THR A 346 36.54 29.13 35.57
CA THR A 346 36.46 29.99 36.76
C THR A 346 35.25 30.90 36.70
#